data_AF-A0A4Q2L031-F1
#
_entry.id   AF-A0A4Q2L031-F1
#
_cell.length_a   1.000
_cell.length_b   1.000
_cell.length_c   1.000
_cell.angle_alpha   90.00
_cell.angle_beta   90.00
_cell.angle_gamma   90.00
#
_symmetry.space_group_name_H-M   'P 1'
#
loop_
_entity.id
_entity.type
_entity.pdbx_description
1 polymer ?
#
loop_
_entity_poly.entity_id
_entity_poly.type
_entity_poly.pdbx_seq_one_letter_code
_entity_poly.pdbx_strand_id
1 'polypeptide(L)' 'MIHFKNYAFDEERFLLSLSKGDTYKTDSFNIEKRSSNSYLTYSSTLLYKISEEFILENYAALIAKNIIIPNKK' A
#
# COMPACT_ATOMS: atom_id res chain seq x y z
N MET A 1 9.23 7.28 8.43
CA MET A 1 8.21 6.51 9.18
C MET A 1 7.05 7.43 9.51
N ILE A 2 5.82 6.97 9.32
CA ILE A 2 4.60 7.67 9.74
C ILE A 2 4.21 7.12 11.12
N HIS A 3 4.06 7.98 12.13
CA HIS A 3 3.79 7.55 13.50
C HIS A 3 2.31 7.70 13.83
N PHE A 4 1.73 6.60 14.32
CA PHE A 4 0.40 6.51 14.91
C PHE A 4 0.51 6.26 16.40
N LYS A 5 -0.60 6.35 17.13
CA LYS A 5 -0.61 6.16 18.59
C LYS A 5 0.02 4.83 19.00
N ASN A 6 -0.33 3.76 18.29
CA ASN A 6 0.09 2.40 18.63
C ASN A 6 1.13 1.80 17.67
N TYR A 7 1.46 2.48 16.57
CA TYR A 7 2.27 1.90 15.50
C TYR A 7 3.21 2.93 14.86
N ALA A 8 4.36 2.46 14.38
CA ALA A 8 5.17 3.16 13.39
C ALA A 8 5.02 2.45 12.04
N PHE A 9 4.67 3.21 11.01
CA PHE A 9 4.50 2.74 9.63
C PHE A 9 5.74 3.05 8.80
N ASP A 10 6.29 2.03 8.16
CA ASP A 10 7.46 2.07 7.30
C ASP A 10 7.03 2.21 5.83
N GLU A 11 7.07 3.44 5.33
CA GLU A 11 6.67 3.79 3.97
C GLU A 11 7.56 3.13 2.91
N GLU A 12 8.87 3.01 3.15
CA GLU A 12 9.78 2.42 2.17
C GLU A 12 9.49 0.93 1.99
N ARG A 13 9.28 0.20 3.10
CA ARG A 13 8.86 -1.21 3.04
C ARG A 13 7.50 -1.37 2.40
N PHE A 14 6.57 -0.45 2.65
CA PHE A 14 5.28 -0.44 2.00
C PHE A 14 5.41 -0.27 0.49
N LEU A 15 6.15 0.73 0.00
CA LEU A 15 6.37 0.92 -1.44
C LEU A 15 7.09 -0.27 -2.08
N LEU A 16 8.07 -0.87 -1.38
CA LEU A 16 8.74 -2.09 -1.84
C LEU A 16 7.79 -3.30 -1.91
N SER A 17 6.81 -3.37 -1.02
CA SER A 17 5.79 -4.43 -1.06
C SER A 17 4.87 -4.27 -2.27
N LEU A 18 4.44 -3.03 -2.57
CA LEU A 18 3.63 -2.72 -3.74
C LEU A 18 4.37 -3.04 -5.05
N SER A 19 5.66 -2.71 -5.14
CA SER A 19 6.46 -3.02 -6.34
C SER A 19 6.68 -4.52 -6.57
N LYS A 20 6.49 -5.34 -5.52
CA LYS A 20 6.49 -6.80 -5.58
C LYS A 20 5.11 -7.41 -5.86
N GLY A 21 4.08 -6.57 -6.05
CA GLY A 21 2.73 -6.99 -6.38
C GLY A 21 1.83 -7.28 -5.17
N ASP A 22 2.24 -6.88 -3.96
CA ASP A 22 1.34 -6.96 -2.81
C ASP A 22 0.18 -5.97 -2.97
N THR A 23 -1.02 -6.43 -2.63
CA THR A 23 -2.24 -5.60 -2.69
C THR A 23 -2.77 -5.35 -1.29
N TYR A 24 -3.07 -4.08 -1.01
CA TYR A 24 -3.73 -3.64 0.21
C TYR A 24 -5.06 -2.99 -0.14
N LYS A 25 -5.97 -2.94 0.83
CA LYS A 25 -7.25 -2.25 0.64
C LYS A 25 -7.01 -0.77 0.33
N THR A 26 -7.60 -0.28 -0.76
CA THR A 26 -7.36 1.07 -1.32
C THR A 26 -8.69 1.79 -1.51
N ASP A 27 -8.69 3.11 -1.32
CA ASP A 27 -9.88 3.94 -1.49
C ASP A 27 -10.20 4.18 -2.97
N SER A 28 -9.18 4.17 -3.83
CA SER A 28 -9.38 4.30 -5.27
C SER A 28 -8.38 3.49 -6.08
N PHE A 29 -8.83 3.10 -7.27
CA PHE A 29 -8.06 2.39 -8.28
C PHE A 29 -8.46 2.93 -9.65
N ASN A 30 -7.51 3.52 -10.35
CA ASN A 30 -7.70 4.04 -11.70
C ASN A 30 -6.85 3.23 -12.67
N ILE A 31 -7.42 2.84 -13.81
CA ILE A 31 -6.69 2.26 -14.93
C ILE A 31 -6.82 3.21 -16.12
N GLU A 32 -5.69 3.66 -16.64
CA GLU A 32 -5.63 4.29 -17.95
C GLU A 32 -5.16 3.27 -18.97
N LYS A 33 -5.88 3.18 -20.09
CA LYS A 33 -5.55 2.29 -21.21
C LYS A 33 -5.20 3.14 -22.42
N ARG A 34 -4.06 2.84 -23.05
CA ARG A 34 -3.68 3.36 -24.36
C ARG A 34 -3.48 2.19 -25.32
N SER A 35 -4.08 2.31 -26.50
CA SER A 35 -3.91 1.35 -27.59
C SER A 35 -3.09 2.04 -28.68
N SER A 36 -2.01 1.40 -29.14
CA SER A 36 -1.27 1.84 -30.32
C SER A 36 -0.80 0.63 -31.11
N ASN A 37 -1.16 0.55 -32.39
CA ASN A 37 -0.95 -0.63 -33.25
C ASN A 37 -1.10 -1.96 -32.46
N SER A 38 -0.25 -2.96 -32.70
CA SER A 38 -0.30 -4.28 -32.05
C SER A 38 -0.03 -4.29 -30.53
N TYR A 39 0.03 -3.14 -29.86
CA TYR A 39 0.34 -3.02 -28.44
C TYR A 39 -0.83 -2.45 -27.62
N LEU A 40 -1.00 -3.06 -26.44
CA LEU A 40 -1.87 -2.60 -25.38
C LEU A 40 -1.01 -2.15 -24.20
N THR A 41 -1.06 -0.87 -23.87
CA THR A 41 -0.40 -0.33 -22.68
C THR A 41 -1.45 0.07 -21.67
N TYR A 42 -1.26 -0.30 -20.41
CA TYR A 42 -2.08 0.21 -19.31
C TYR A 42 -1.18 0.74 -18.18
N SER A 43 -1.66 1.77 -17.50
CA SER A 43 -1.07 2.28 -16.26
C SER A 43 -2.12 2.27 -15.18
N SER A 44 -1.75 1.82 -13.98
CA SER A 44 -2.62 1.81 -12.81
C SER A 44 -2.14 2.79 -11.77
N THR A 45 -3.06 3.58 -11.22
CA THR A 45 -2.80 4.46 -10.08
C THR A 45 -3.60 3.94 -8.88
N LEU A 46 -2.90 3.70 -7.77
CA LEU A 46 -3.47 3.30 -6.49
C LEU A 46 -3.30 4.46 -5.50
N LEU A 47 -4.37 4.81 -4.79
CA LEU A 47 -4.34 5.86 -3.76
C LEU A 47 -4.58 5.26 -2.38
N TYR A 48 -3.52 5.21 -1.58
CA TYR A 48 -3.59 4.73 -0.20
C TYR A 48 -3.72 5.88 0.78
N LYS A 49 -4.80 5.89 1.55
CA LYS A 49 -4.93 6.74 2.73
C LYS A 49 -4.40 5.98 3.95
N ILE A 50 -3.15 6.25 4.33
CA ILE A 50 -2.53 5.60 5.49
C ILE A 50 -3.13 6.18 6.78
N SER A 51 -4.14 5.49 7.32
CA SER A 51 -4.86 5.81 8.57
C SER A 51 -4.77 4.65 9.57
N GLU A 52 -5.19 4.86 10.83
CA GLU A 52 -5.32 3.75 11.78
C GLU A 52 -6.30 2.68 11.28
N GLU A 53 -7.40 3.09 10.62
CA GLU A 53 -8.37 2.18 10.01
C GLU A 53 -7.72 1.33 8.91
N PHE A 54 -6.98 1.95 7.98
CA PHE A 54 -6.23 1.22 6.95
C PHE A 54 -5.26 0.20 7.56
N ILE A 55 -4.56 0.58 8.64
CA ILE A 55 -3.64 -0.31 9.36
C ILE A 55 -4.39 -1.51 9.94
N LEU A 56 -5.56 -1.30 10.56
CA LEU A 56 -6.36 -2.38 11.14
C LEU A 56 -6.93 -3.30 10.07
N GLU A 57 -7.43 -2.75 8.97
CA GLU A 57 -7.97 -3.51 7.85
C GLU A 57 -6.92 -4.39 7.15
N ASN A 58 -5.65 -3.97 7.18
CA ASN A 58 -4.55 -4.67 6.53
C ASN A 58 -3.54 -5.28 7.53
N TYR A 59 -3.90 -5.36 8.81
CA TYR A 59 -2.97 -5.58 9.92
C TYR A 59 -2.06 -6.80 9.75
N ALA A 60 -2.66 -7.95 9.44
CA ALA A 60 -1.93 -9.21 9.31
C ALA A 60 -0.85 -9.14 8.22
N ALA A 61 -1.18 -8.56 7.06
CA ALA A 61 -0.25 -8.40 5.94
C ALA A 61 0.85 -7.38 6.27
N LEU A 62 0.49 -6.27 6.91
CA LEU A 62 1.44 -5.21 7.27
C LEU A 62 2.43 -5.67 8.36
N ILE A 63 1.98 -6.38 9.40
CA ILE A 63 2.86 -6.94 10.43
C ILE A 63 3.77 -8.02 9.84
N ALA A 64 3.23 -8.97 9.06
CA ALA A 64 4.01 -10.07 8.49
C ALA A 64 5.17 -9.59 7.62
N LYS A 65 5.02 -8.40 7.02
CA LYS A 65 6.05 -7.78 6.16
C LYS A 65 6.90 -6.74 6.89
N ASN A 66 6.71 -6.57 8.20
CA ASN A 66 7.35 -5.54 9.02
C ASN A 66 7.14 -4.12 8.48
N ILE A 67 5.98 -3.87 7.86
CA ILE A 67 5.59 -2.53 7.39
C ILE A 67 5.03 -1.70 8.54
N ILE A 68 4.41 -2.34 9.52
CA ILE A 68 4.06 -1.68 10.78
C ILE A 68 4.82 -2.32 11.94
N ILE A 69 5.27 -1.48 12.87
CA ILE A 69 5.98 -1.87 14.08
C ILE A 69 5.15 -1.36 15.25
N PRO A 70 4.66 -2.22 16.17
CA PRO A 70 3.98 -1.76 17.37
C PRO A 70 4.89 -0.85 18.19
N ASN A 71 4.38 0.31 18.61
CA ASN A 71 5.07 1.14 19.59
C ASN A 71 5.10 0.33 20.89
N LYS A 72 6.29 -0.02 21.37
CA LYS A 72 6.41 -0.57 22.72
C LYS A 72 5.94 0.51 23.69
N LYS A 73 4.91 0.20 24.48
CA LYS A 73 4.55 1.00 25.65
C LYS A 73 5.70 0.99 26.66
#